data_AF-A0A957JZJ8-F1
#
_entry.id   AF-A0A957JZJ8-F1
#
_cell.length_a   1.000
_cell.length_b   1.000
_cell.length_c   1.000
_cell.angle_alpha   90.00
_cell.angle_beta   90.00
_cell.angle_gamma   90.00
#
_symmetry.space_group_name_H-M   'P 1'
#
loop_
_entity.id
_entity.type
_entity.pdbx_description
1 polymer ?
#
loop_
_entity_poly.entity_id
_entity_poly.type
_entity_poly.pdbx_seq_one_letter_code
_entity_poly.pdbx_strand_id
1 'polypeptide(L)'
;MESSEQRQRVEYLPNNARLVQTRAGAVLVNSPPETLKLLLALGHEIPQIILLPPDIPAGIELGSSGFVRRGINYASVEFLLYSNFFIHNQRTRIITPTAAQRERMAIIINETLVGPANAADFEQYHWLRVECMATSYYAPLNHEPQLEDLTDLRALTDGGGDLGQGVAIRWQDNEYVFLEDGIEVARLPTAVREPASPLFLTPPRPLLRHELTLQFIGGSDGFDPAGITTCFLAFLDPKQQTRVTLFDAAAYLRQRLGNLGVAPHQISELVLSHLHEDHLAGLPELLLLGNHRVRVLTST
;
A
#
# COMPACT_ATOMS: atom_id res chain seq x y z
N MET A 1 -7.23 29.41 -10.88
CA MET A 1 -7.41 30.13 -9.61
C MET A 1 -8.57 29.42 -8.92
N GLU A 2 -8.27 28.48 -8.01
CA GLU A 2 -9.29 27.68 -7.33
C GLU A 2 -10.25 28.58 -6.55
N SER A 3 -11.56 28.30 -6.61
CA SER A 3 -12.55 29.04 -5.81
C SER A 3 -12.41 28.69 -4.32
N SER A 4 -12.82 29.59 -3.42
CA SER A 4 -12.73 29.36 -1.98
C SER A 4 -13.57 28.16 -1.50
N GLU A 5 -14.59 27.76 -2.26
CA GLU A 5 -15.42 26.58 -1.97
C GLU A 5 -14.74 25.25 -2.36
N GLN A 6 -13.96 25.21 -3.46
CA GLN A 6 -13.16 24.02 -3.83
C GLN A 6 -12.15 23.66 -2.74
N ARG A 7 -11.60 24.66 -2.04
CA ARG A 7 -10.66 24.44 -0.92
C ARG A 7 -11.32 23.89 0.36
N GLN A 8 -12.64 23.99 0.50
CA GLN A 8 -13.34 23.46 1.68
C GLN A 8 -13.63 21.95 1.60
N ARG A 9 -13.56 21.35 0.40
CA ARG A 9 -13.93 19.94 0.19
C ARG A 9 -12.75 18.99 0.03
N VAL A 10 -11.55 19.50 -0.17
CA VAL A 10 -10.34 18.70 -0.35
C VAL A 10 -9.42 18.89 0.85
N GLU A 11 -9.18 17.83 1.59
CA GLU A 11 -8.12 17.76 2.59
C GLU A 11 -6.85 17.18 1.99
N TYR A 12 -5.74 17.88 2.19
CA TYR A 12 -4.43 17.51 1.68
C TYR A 12 -3.67 16.70 2.73
N LEU A 13 -3.60 15.39 2.53
CA LEU A 13 -2.85 14.48 3.39
C LEU A 13 -1.37 14.38 2.93
N PRO A 14 -0.46 13.94 3.82
CA PRO A 14 0.90 13.59 3.43
C PRO A 14 0.97 12.63 2.24
N ASN A 15 2.13 12.59 1.57
CA ASN A 15 2.42 11.61 0.52
C ASN A 15 1.42 11.62 -0.63
N ASN A 16 0.99 12.81 -1.11
CA ASN A 16 0.05 12.98 -2.22
C ASN A 16 -1.32 12.26 -2.05
N ALA A 17 -1.66 11.81 -0.84
CA ALA A 17 -3.01 11.33 -0.54
C ALA A 17 -3.95 12.54 -0.32
N ARG A 18 -5.23 12.39 -0.65
CA ARG A 18 -6.25 13.44 -0.44
C ARG A 18 -7.54 12.82 0.06
N LEU A 19 -8.29 13.53 0.91
CA LEU A 19 -9.68 13.22 1.18
C LEU A 19 -10.57 14.23 0.47
N VAL A 20 -11.49 13.76 -0.37
CA VAL A 20 -12.47 14.59 -1.05
C VAL A 20 -13.84 14.34 -0.45
N GLN A 21 -14.44 15.36 0.15
CA GLN A 21 -15.77 15.29 0.74
C GLN A 21 -16.85 15.40 -0.33
N THR A 22 -17.66 14.36 -0.46
CA THR A 22 -18.80 14.29 -1.38
C THR A 22 -20.07 13.87 -0.65
N ARG A 23 -21.25 14.06 -1.27
CA ARG A 23 -22.52 13.55 -0.74
C ARG A 23 -22.56 12.02 -0.59
N ALA A 24 -21.75 11.28 -1.37
CA ALA A 24 -21.66 9.83 -1.27
C ALA A 24 -20.70 9.36 -0.15
N GLY A 25 -20.07 10.30 0.57
CA GLY A 25 -19.03 10.05 1.58
C GLY A 25 -17.67 10.60 1.16
N ALA A 26 -16.70 10.48 2.06
CA ALA A 26 -15.31 10.86 1.79
C ALA A 26 -14.69 9.88 0.78
N VAL A 27 -13.99 10.42 -0.21
CA VAL A 27 -13.21 9.66 -1.19
C VAL A 27 -11.72 9.84 -0.89
N LEU A 28 -11.03 8.74 -0.58
CA LEU A 28 -9.58 8.72 -0.47
C LEU A 28 -8.97 8.65 -1.87
N VAL A 29 -8.24 9.69 -2.27
CA VAL A 29 -7.52 9.73 -3.55
C VAL A 29 -6.05 9.41 -3.30
N ASN A 30 -5.58 8.37 -3.97
CA ASN A 30 -4.30 7.69 -3.75
C ASN A 30 -4.19 7.03 -2.37
N SER A 31 -3.55 5.86 -2.32
CA SER A 31 -3.31 5.13 -1.07
C SER A 31 -1.85 4.72 -0.99
N PRO A 32 -0.93 5.63 -0.57
CA PRO A 32 0.44 5.25 -0.24
C PRO A 32 0.47 4.30 0.98
N PRO A 33 1.61 3.64 1.28
CA PRO A 33 1.70 2.81 2.47
C PRO A 33 1.41 3.60 3.75
N GLU A 34 1.02 2.91 4.82
CA GLU A 34 0.69 3.52 6.12
C GLU A 34 -0.50 4.51 6.08
N THR A 35 -1.34 4.50 5.02
CA THR A 35 -2.49 5.41 4.93
C THR A 35 -3.51 5.17 6.04
N LEU A 36 -3.80 3.91 6.41
CA LEU A 36 -4.67 3.62 7.57
C LEU A 36 -4.11 4.27 8.85
N LYS A 37 -2.82 4.06 9.12
CA LYS A 37 -2.12 4.57 10.31
C LYS A 37 -2.20 6.11 10.37
N LEU A 38 -1.99 6.77 9.23
CA LEU A 38 -2.15 8.21 9.10
C LEU A 38 -3.58 8.67 9.43
N LEU A 39 -4.61 8.01 8.87
CA LEU A 39 -6.01 8.36 9.15
C LEU A 39 -6.34 8.20 10.64
N LEU A 40 -5.92 7.09 11.25
CA LEU A 40 -6.10 6.83 12.68
C LEU A 40 -5.37 7.87 13.54
N ALA A 41 -4.13 8.24 13.20
CA ALA A 41 -3.37 9.26 13.90
C ALA A 41 -4.00 10.66 13.84
N LEU A 42 -4.71 10.96 12.75
CA LEU A 42 -5.47 12.20 12.56
C LEU A 42 -6.88 12.15 13.16
N GLY A 43 -7.34 10.98 13.65
CA GLY A 43 -8.69 10.80 14.16
C GLY A 43 -9.77 10.82 13.07
N HIS A 44 -9.40 10.54 11.83
CA HIS A 44 -10.33 10.48 10.71
C HIS A 44 -11.09 9.16 10.68
N GLU A 45 -12.34 9.21 10.21
CA GLU A 45 -13.05 8.01 9.80
C GLU A 45 -12.36 7.38 8.59
N ILE A 46 -12.42 6.05 8.49
CA ILE A 46 -11.79 5.30 7.41
C ILE A 46 -12.70 5.39 6.18
N PRO A 47 -12.23 5.97 5.05
CA PRO A 47 -13.05 6.13 3.86
C PRO A 47 -13.45 4.77 3.27
N GLN A 48 -14.72 4.66 2.88
CA GLN A 48 -15.23 3.48 2.19
C GLN A 48 -15.04 3.56 0.67
N ILE A 49 -14.59 4.70 0.14
CA ILE A 49 -14.37 4.90 -1.29
C ILE A 49 -12.91 5.29 -1.50
N ILE A 50 -12.18 4.49 -2.28
CA ILE A 50 -10.77 4.70 -2.60
C ILE A 50 -10.62 4.86 -4.11
N LEU A 51 -10.05 5.97 -4.56
CA LEU A 51 -9.72 6.25 -5.95
C LEU A 51 -8.21 6.14 -6.16
N LEU A 52 -7.79 5.16 -6.97
CA LEU A 52 -6.38 4.88 -7.24
C LEU A 52 -5.82 5.77 -8.37
N PRO A 53 -4.50 6.02 -8.42
CA PRO A 53 -3.90 6.77 -9.53
C PRO A 53 -3.90 5.96 -10.85
N PRO A 54 -3.75 6.63 -12.01
CA PRO A 54 -3.53 5.94 -13.28
C PRO A 54 -2.18 5.24 -13.27
N ASP A 55 -1.92 4.34 -14.21
CA ASP A 55 -0.60 3.74 -14.34
C ASP A 55 0.44 4.76 -14.81
N ILE A 56 1.70 4.53 -14.44
CA ILE A 56 2.84 5.11 -15.15
C ILE A 56 3.53 4.01 -15.97
N PRO A 57 3.85 4.26 -17.24
CA PRO A 57 4.65 3.34 -18.02
C PRO A 57 6.05 3.17 -17.42
N ALA A 58 6.58 1.96 -17.47
CA ALA A 58 7.95 1.69 -17.06
C ALA A 58 8.93 2.54 -17.89
N GLY A 59 9.97 3.07 -17.23
CA GLY A 59 11.05 3.83 -17.88
C GLY A 59 10.79 5.32 -18.11
N ILE A 60 9.58 5.82 -17.84
CA ILE A 60 9.27 7.26 -17.92
C ILE A 60 9.85 8.03 -16.73
N GLU A 61 9.83 7.42 -15.55
CA GLU A 61 10.38 7.98 -14.31
C GLU A 61 11.10 6.85 -13.56
N LEU A 62 12.29 7.14 -13.03
CA LEU A 62 13.07 6.17 -12.27
C LEU A 62 12.29 5.72 -11.03
N GLY A 63 12.23 4.42 -10.80
CA GLY A 63 11.48 3.88 -9.68
C GLY A 63 9.98 3.79 -9.90
N SER A 64 9.49 4.02 -11.11
CA SER A 64 8.05 4.15 -11.38
C SER A 64 7.57 3.15 -12.44
N SER A 65 6.52 2.40 -12.11
CA SER A 65 5.80 1.50 -13.01
C SER A 65 4.46 1.11 -12.39
N GLY A 66 3.38 1.04 -13.19
CA GLY A 66 2.06 0.65 -12.71
C GLY A 66 1.56 1.60 -11.62
N PHE A 67 1.24 1.07 -10.42
CA PHE A 67 0.86 1.85 -9.24
C PHE A 67 2.04 2.47 -8.46
N VAL A 68 3.27 2.10 -8.79
CA VAL A 68 4.47 2.56 -8.09
C VAL A 68 4.95 3.89 -8.68
N ARG A 69 5.28 4.86 -7.83
CA ARG A 69 5.92 6.13 -8.18
C ARG A 69 7.15 6.34 -7.31
N ARG A 70 8.32 6.49 -7.93
CA ARG A 70 9.61 6.73 -7.26
C ARG A 70 9.84 5.77 -6.08
N GLY A 71 9.55 4.49 -6.28
CA GLY A 71 9.71 3.43 -5.30
C GLY A 71 8.57 3.25 -4.30
N ILE A 72 7.50 4.05 -4.37
CA ILE A 72 6.38 4.00 -3.42
C ILE A 72 5.12 3.50 -4.12
N ASN A 73 4.45 2.49 -3.55
CA ASN A 73 3.18 1.97 -4.06
C ASN A 73 2.00 2.87 -3.64
N TYR A 74 1.29 3.48 -4.60
CA TYR A 74 0.13 4.34 -4.33
C TYR A 74 -1.23 3.61 -4.41
N ALA A 75 -1.17 2.28 -4.41
CA ALA A 75 -2.33 1.39 -4.35
C ALA A 75 -2.22 0.40 -3.18
N SER A 76 -1.73 0.90 -2.04
CA SER A 76 -1.57 0.17 -0.78
C SER A 76 -2.88 0.25 -0.01
N VAL A 77 -3.78 -0.72 -0.21
CA VAL A 77 -5.18 -0.68 0.23
C VAL A 77 -5.54 -1.77 1.24
N GLU A 78 -4.64 -2.70 1.52
CA GLU A 78 -4.93 -3.94 2.25
C GLU A 78 -5.49 -3.67 3.64
N PHE A 79 -4.79 -2.86 4.43
CA PHE A 79 -5.21 -2.53 5.79
C PHE A 79 -6.48 -1.66 5.83
N LEU A 80 -6.72 -0.83 4.81
CA LEU A 80 -7.99 -0.09 4.69
C LEU A 80 -9.17 -1.05 4.44
N LEU A 81 -8.97 -2.04 3.55
CA LEU A 81 -9.96 -3.09 3.29
C LEU A 81 -10.24 -3.90 4.56
N TYR A 82 -9.19 -4.35 5.24
CA TYR A 82 -9.33 -5.15 6.45
C TYR A 82 -10.00 -4.39 7.57
N SER A 83 -9.66 -3.12 7.77
CA SER A 83 -10.31 -2.30 8.78
C SER A 83 -11.80 -2.10 8.46
N ASN A 84 -12.14 -1.70 7.23
CA ASN A 84 -13.53 -1.53 6.84
C ASN A 84 -14.32 -2.84 6.99
N PHE A 85 -13.79 -3.96 6.52
CA PHE A 85 -14.51 -5.24 6.51
C PHE A 85 -14.53 -5.93 7.88
N PHE A 86 -13.36 -6.25 8.46
CA PHE A 86 -13.28 -7.05 9.68
C PHE A 86 -13.59 -6.26 10.96
N ILE A 87 -13.36 -4.94 10.97
CA ILE A 87 -13.58 -4.10 12.17
C ILE A 87 -14.92 -3.36 12.06
N HIS A 88 -15.22 -2.77 10.91
CA HIS A 88 -16.40 -1.94 10.73
C HIS A 88 -17.59 -2.63 10.04
N ASN A 89 -17.41 -3.87 9.55
CA ASN A 89 -18.43 -4.61 8.79
C ASN A 89 -19.01 -3.81 7.61
N GLN A 90 -18.11 -3.13 6.90
CA GLN A 90 -18.38 -2.30 5.72
C GLN A 90 -17.58 -2.81 4.53
N ARG A 91 -18.19 -2.76 3.35
CA ARG A 91 -17.51 -3.05 2.08
C ARG A 91 -16.85 -1.78 1.56
N THR A 92 -15.63 -1.91 1.04
CA THR A 92 -14.91 -0.76 0.44
C THR A 92 -15.13 -0.74 -1.07
N ARG A 93 -15.47 0.40 -1.65
CA ARG A 93 -15.42 0.61 -3.10
C ARG A 93 -14.03 1.08 -3.51
N ILE A 94 -13.34 0.28 -4.33
CA ILE A 94 -12.07 0.69 -4.95
C ILE A 94 -12.34 1.04 -6.42
N ILE A 95 -11.91 2.22 -6.82
CA ILE A 95 -12.09 2.77 -8.16
C ILE A 95 -10.73 2.90 -8.82
N THR A 96 -10.51 2.16 -9.89
CA THR A 96 -9.33 2.29 -10.75
C THR A 96 -9.64 3.17 -11.96
N PRO A 97 -8.63 3.79 -12.57
CA PRO A 97 -8.87 4.53 -13.81
C PRO A 97 -9.27 3.65 -14.99
N THR A 98 -8.67 2.46 -15.12
CA THR A 98 -8.92 1.54 -16.24
C THR A 98 -9.36 0.15 -15.79
N ALA A 99 -10.07 -0.57 -16.67
CA ALA A 99 -10.43 -1.98 -16.49
C ALA A 99 -9.19 -2.88 -16.27
N ALA A 100 -8.10 -2.63 -16.99
CA ALA A 100 -6.86 -3.39 -16.82
C ALA A 100 -6.24 -3.19 -15.41
N GLN A 101 -6.33 -1.98 -14.85
CA GLN A 101 -5.94 -1.73 -13.46
C GLN A 101 -6.86 -2.45 -12.47
N ARG A 102 -8.17 -2.49 -12.75
CA ARG A 102 -9.15 -3.21 -11.92
C ARG A 102 -8.84 -4.70 -11.86
N GLU A 103 -8.55 -5.32 -13.00
CA GLU A 103 -8.19 -6.73 -13.09
C GLU A 103 -6.90 -7.05 -12.33
N ARG A 104 -5.85 -6.24 -12.50
CA ARG A 104 -4.60 -6.42 -11.73
C ARG A 104 -4.81 -6.23 -10.23
N MET A 105 -5.64 -5.26 -9.83
CA MET A 105 -5.96 -5.05 -8.42
C MET A 105 -6.73 -6.23 -7.83
N ALA A 106 -7.67 -6.82 -8.59
CA ALA A 106 -8.37 -8.03 -8.18
C ALA A 106 -7.39 -9.19 -7.95
N ILE A 107 -6.42 -9.40 -8.85
CA ILE A 107 -5.38 -10.42 -8.68
C ILE A 107 -4.55 -10.16 -7.41
N ILE A 108 -4.07 -8.92 -7.22
CA ILE A 108 -3.26 -8.56 -6.05
C ILE A 108 -4.02 -8.83 -4.75
N ILE A 109 -5.24 -8.31 -4.61
CA ILE A 109 -6.02 -8.48 -3.36
C ILE A 109 -6.39 -9.95 -3.13
N ASN A 110 -6.73 -10.68 -4.20
CA ASN A 110 -7.06 -12.10 -4.05
C ASN A 110 -5.85 -12.90 -3.59
N GLU A 111 -4.67 -12.66 -4.17
CA GLU A 111 -3.43 -13.31 -3.76
C GLU A 111 -3.06 -13.00 -2.30
N THR A 112 -3.29 -11.76 -1.83
CA THR A 112 -3.03 -11.41 -0.42
C THR A 112 -4.09 -11.97 0.54
N LEU A 113 -5.33 -12.16 0.09
CA LEU A 113 -6.44 -12.63 0.93
C LEU A 113 -6.49 -14.16 1.06
N VAL A 114 -6.42 -14.87 -0.07
CA VAL A 114 -6.63 -16.33 -0.13
C VAL A 114 -5.36 -17.10 -0.52
N GLY A 115 -4.26 -16.39 -0.81
CA GLY A 115 -3.01 -16.99 -1.26
C GLY A 115 -3.04 -17.37 -2.75
N PRO A 116 -2.12 -18.25 -3.18
CA PRO A 116 -1.93 -18.61 -4.59
C PRO A 116 -3.18 -19.16 -5.24
N ALA A 117 -3.53 -18.60 -6.40
CA ALA A 117 -4.73 -19.01 -7.15
C ALA A 117 -4.73 -20.49 -7.58
N ASN A 118 -3.55 -21.12 -7.68
CA ASN A 118 -3.42 -22.51 -8.09
C ASN A 118 -3.10 -23.44 -6.93
N ALA A 119 -4.11 -24.16 -6.44
CA ALA A 119 -3.94 -25.13 -5.36
C ALA A 119 -2.92 -26.25 -5.68
N ALA A 120 -2.69 -26.56 -6.97
CA ALA A 120 -1.69 -27.54 -7.38
C ALA A 120 -0.26 -27.15 -6.94
N ASP A 121 0.01 -25.85 -6.76
CA ASP A 121 1.33 -25.35 -6.36
C ASP A 121 1.72 -25.79 -4.94
N PHE A 122 0.73 -26.12 -4.10
CA PHE A 122 0.92 -26.60 -2.73
C PHE A 122 0.17 -27.90 -2.41
N GLU A 123 -0.41 -28.56 -3.43
CA GLU A 123 -1.21 -29.79 -3.27
C GLU A 123 -0.42 -30.95 -2.65
N GLN A 124 0.89 -30.99 -2.88
CA GLN A 124 1.80 -31.96 -2.28
C GLN A 124 1.87 -31.88 -0.74
N TYR A 125 1.46 -30.75 -0.15
CA TYR A 125 1.46 -30.51 1.29
C TYR A 125 0.04 -30.65 1.87
N HIS A 126 -0.44 -31.89 1.99
CA HIS A 126 -1.79 -32.17 2.53
C HIS A 126 -2.06 -31.48 3.87
N TRP A 127 -1.08 -31.47 4.78
CA TRP A 127 -1.20 -30.83 6.09
C TRP A 127 -1.42 -29.30 5.96
N LEU A 128 -0.73 -28.66 5.02
CA LEU A 128 -0.84 -27.22 4.76
C LEU A 128 -2.24 -26.89 4.21
N ARG A 129 -2.75 -27.69 3.28
CA ARG A 129 -4.12 -27.53 2.77
C ARG A 129 -5.16 -27.62 3.89
N VAL A 130 -5.03 -28.59 4.80
CA VAL A 130 -5.94 -28.73 5.94
C VAL A 130 -5.86 -27.52 6.86
N GLU A 131 -4.65 -27.04 7.17
CA GLU A 131 -4.43 -25.86 7.99
C GLU A 131 -5.06 -24.62 7.34
N CYS A 132 -4.77 -24.35 6.06
CA CYS A 132 -5.33 -23.21 5.33
C CYS A 132 -6.85 -23.22 5.33
N MET A 133 -7.49 -24.37 5.05
CA MET A 133 -8.96 -24.49 5.09
C MET A 133 -9.52 -24.26 6.50
N ALA A 134 -8.79 -24.64 7.55
CA ALA A 134 -9.22 -24.43 8.93
C ALA A 134 -9.11 -22.96 9.34
N THR A 135 -8.07 -22.25 8.87
CA THR A 135 -7.82 -20.85 9.21
C THR A 135 -8.56 -19.86 8.32
N SER A 136 -8.98 -20.26 7.12
CA SER A 136 -9.66 -19.37 6.16
C SER A 136 -11.14 -19.16 6.49
N TYR A 137 -11.75 -20.03 7.30
CA TYR A 137 -13.16 -19.92 7.66
C TYR A 137 -13.45 -18.69 8.51
N TYR A 138 -14.33 -17.80 8.02
CA TYR A 138 -14.76 -16.62 8.75
C TYR A 138 -16.22 -16.77 9.19
N ALA A 139 -16.40 -17.03 10.49
CA ALA A 139 -17.71 -17.35 11.08
C ALA A 139 -18.83 -16.32 10.78
N PRO A 140 -18.57 -15.00 10.74
CA PRO A 140 -19.61 -14.02 10.39
C PRO A 140 -20.17 -14.15 8.97
N LEU A 141 -19.39 -14.69 8.02
CA LEU A 141 -19.85 -14.97 6.65
C LEU A 141 -20.34 -16.42 6.47
N ASN A 142 -19.94 -17.33 7.37
CA ASN A 142 -20.16 -18.76 7.20
C ASN A 142 -19.50 -19.33 5.92
N HIS A 143 -18.43 -18.69 5.46
CA HIS A 143 -17.51 -19.15 4.42
C HIS A 143 -16.17 -18.41 4.55
N GLU A 144 -15.20 -18.79 3.72
CA GLU A 144 -13.95 -18.05 3.56
C GLU A 144 -14.21 -16.69 2.90
N PRO A 145 -13.68 -15.58 3.45
CA PRO A 145 -13.82 -14.27 2.83
C PRO A 145 -13.31 -14.28 1.39
N GLN A 146 -14.13 -13.78 0.48
CA GLN A 146 -13.80 -13.61 -0.93
C GLN A 146 -13.59 -12.13 -1.25
N LEU A 147 -12.98 -11.86 -2.39
CA LEU A 147 -12.74 -10.51 -2.88
C LEU A 147 -14.02 -9.66 -2.87
N GLU A 148 -15.14 -10.22 -3.34
CA GLU A 148 -16.43 -9.54 -3.40
C GLU A 148 -17.05 -9.22 -2.03
N ASP A 149 -16.65 -9.91 -0.96
CA ASP A 149 -17.13 -9.58 0.38
C ASP A 149 -16.47 -8.30 0.90
N LEU A 150 -15.17 -8.17 0.66
CA LEU A 150 -14.35 -7.05 1.14
C LEU A 150 -14.50 -5.81 0.27
N THR A 151 -14.61 -5.97 -1.05
CA THR A 151 -14.47 -4.85 -1.98
C THR A 151 -15.43 -4.85 -3.17
N ASP A 152 -15.91 -3.67 -3.54
CA ASP A 152 -16.60 -3.38 -4.80
C ASP A 152 -15.60 -2.72 -5.76
N LEU A 153 -14.93 -3.53 -6.58
CA LEU A 153 -13.92 -3.09 -7.52
C LEU A 153 -14.55 -2.56 -8.82
N ARG A 154 -14.28 -1.30 -9.14
CA ARG A 154 -14.85 -0.60 -10.29
C ARG A 154 -13.76 0.12 -11.08
N ALA A 155 -13.99 0.34 -12.37
CA ALA A 155 -13.12 1.12 -13.23
C ALA A 155 -13.85 2.34 -13.78
N LEU A 156 -13.19 3.51 -13.82
CA LEU A 156 -13.76 4.72 -14.40
C LEU A 156 -14.13 4.54 -15.87
N THR A 157 -13.32 3.80 -16.64
CA THR A 157 -13.62 3.46 -18.04
C THR A 157 -14.93 2.70 -18.23
N ASP A 158 -15.38 1.99 -17.20
CA ASP A 158 -16.53 1.10 -17.23
C ASP A 158 -17.76 1.75 -16.54
N GLY A 159 -17.74 3.07 -16.36
CA GLY A 159 -18.80 3.80 -15.65
C GLY A 159 -18.71 3.71 -14.12
N GLY A 160 -17.63 3.14 -13.58
CA GLY A 160 -17.38 2.96 -12.15
C GLY A 160 -17.25 4.24 -11.33
N GLY A 161 -17.25 5.40 -11.99
CA GLY A 161 -17.23 6.70 -11.36
C GLY A 161 -18.59 7.17 -10.83
N ASP A 162 -19.70 6.51 -11.18
CA ASP A 162 -21.02 6.81 -10.59
C ASP A 162 -21.11 6.23 -9.17
N LEU A 163 -21.19 7.13 -8.18
CA LEU A 163 -21.29 6.77 -6.77
C LEU A 163 -22.74 6.76 -6.26
N GLY A 164 -23.71 7.04 -7.14
CA GLY A 164 -25.09 7.28 -6.77
C GLY A 164 -25.29 8.66 -6.13
N GLN A 165 -26.54 8.98 -5.79
CA GLN A 165 -26.92 10.27 -5.18
C GLN A 165 -26.44 11.48 -6.00
N GLY A 166 -26.39 11.35 -7.32
CA GLY A 166 -25.89 12.40 -8.24
C GLY A 166 -24.39 12.68 -8.13
N VAL A 167 -23.61 11.85 -7.41
CA VAL A 167 -22.16 12.00 -7.28
C VAL A 167 -21.45 11.20 -8.37
N ALA A 168 -20.55 11.84 -9.11
CA ALA A 168 -19.77 11.18 -10.15
C ALA A 168 -18.29 11.60 -10.13
N ILE A 169 -17.40 10.66 -10.43
CA ILE A 169 -15.97 10.89 -10.64
C ILE A 169 -15.65 10.65 -12.12
N ARG A 170 -14.92 11.58 -12.74
CA ARG A 170 -14.42 11.45 -14.12
C ARG A 170 -12.91 11.60 -14.13
N TRP A 171 -12.26 10.92 -15.08
CA TRP A 171 -10.85 11.11 -15.37
C TRP A 171 -10.68 11.74 -16.75
N GLN A 172 -10.16 12.97 -16.79
CA GLN A 172 -10.02 13.78 -18.00
C GLN A 172 -8.72 14.58 -17.92
N ASP A 173 -7.94 14.62 -18.99
CA ASP A 173 -6.74 15.47 -19.11
C ASP A 173 -5.72 15.36 -17.94
N ASN A 174 -5.53 14.16 -17.40
CA ASN A 174 -4.69 13.89 -16.21
C ASN A 174 -5.20 14.50 -14.90
N GLU A 175 -6.51 14.73 -14.80
CA GLU A 175 -7.18 15.17 -13.59
C GLU A 175 -8.39 14.29 -13.27
N TYR A 176 -8.64 14.09 -11.99
CA TYR A 176 -9.91 13.59 -11.48
C TYR A 176 -10.84 14.77 -11.25
N VAL A 177 -12.05 14.68 -11.79
CA VAL A 177 -13.11 15.68 -11.65
C VAL A 177 -14.26 15.06 -10.87
N PHE A 178 -14.58 15.66 -9.73
CA PHE A 178 -15.66 15.24 -8.84
C PHE A 178 -16.87 16.13 -9.10
N LEU A 179 -18.02 15.50 -9.34
CA LEU A 179 -19.27 16.15 -9.70
C LEU A 179 -20.37 15.80 -8.70
N GLU A 180 -21.19 16.76 -8.33
CA GLU A 180 -22.47 16.58 -7.63
C GLU A 180 -23.59 17.20 -8.47
N ASP A 181 -24.57 16.40 -8.91
CA ASP A 181 -25.64 16.79 -9.84
C ASP A 181 -25.12 17.47 -11.12
N GLY A 182 -23.96 17.02 -11.60
CA GLY A 182 -23.28 17.57 -12.78
C GLY A 182 -22.46 18.84 -12.53
N ILE A 183 -22.42 19.35 -11.29
CA ILE A 183 -21.64 20.52 -10.89
C ILE A 183 -20.29 20.06 -10.34
N GLU A 184 -19.19 20.64 -10.83
CA GLU A 184 -17.85 20.36 -10.32
C GLU A 184 -17.66 20.87 -8.89
N VAL A 185 -17.36 19.95 -7.97
CA VAL A 185 -17.10 20.25 -6.55
C VAL A 185 -15.63 20.15 -6.18
N ALA A 186 -14.85 19.36 -6.92
CA ALA A 186 -13.41 19.25 -6.75
C ALA A 186 -12.74 18.79 -8.05
N ARG A 187 -11.47 19.17 -8.21
CA ARG A 187 -10.61 18.77 -9.32
C ARG A 187 -9.21 18.53 -8.79
N LEU A 188 -8.64 17.37 -9.08
CA LEU A 188 -7.34 16.96 -8.55
C LEU A 188 -6.43 16.43 -9.66
N PRO A 189 -5.15 16.84 -9.70
CA PRO A 189 -4.20 16.25 -10.62
C PRO A 189 -3.93 14.78 -10.27
N THR A 190 -3.80 13.94 -11.28
CA THR A 190 -3.42 12.52 -11.09
C THR A 190 -1.90 12.33 -10.90
N ALA A 191 -1.12 13.40 -11.04
CA ALA A 191 0.33 13.37 -10.96
C ALA A 191 0.81 13.36 -9.50
N VAL A 192 1.60 12.34 -9.15
CA VAL A 192 2.29 12.25 -7.87
C VAL A 192 3.66 12.92 -7.97
N ARG A 193 3.82 14.11 -7.37
CA ARG A 193 5.03 14.95 -7.57
C ARG A 193 5.90 15.09 -6.33
N GLU A 194 5.30 15.02 -5.15
CA GLU A 194 6.05 15.20 -3.91
C GLU A 194 6.80 13.91 -3.53
N PRO A 195 8.01 14.02 -2.95
CA PRO A 195 8.68 12.87 -2.36
C PRO A 195 7.86 12.38 -1.17
N ALA A 196 7.70 11.06 -1.05
CA ALA A 196 7.00 10.50 0.10
C ALA A 196 7.93 10.41 1.32
N SER A 197 7.35 10.55 2.51
CA SER A 197 8.02 10.44 3.79
C SER A 197 7.19 9.58 4.76
N PRO A 198 7.85 8.84 5.67
CA PRO A 198 7.13 8.09 6.71
C PRO A 198 6.40 9.02 7.66
N LEU A 199 5.32 8.52 8.26
CA LEU A 199 4.58 9.24 9.31
C LEU A 199 5.47 9.49 10.53
N PHE A 200 6.23 8.46 10.92
CA PHE A 200 7.21 8.51 12.00
C PHE A 200 8.58 8.05 11.50
N LEU A 201 9.59 8.91 11.72
CA LEU A 201 10.98 8.63 11.41
C LEU A 201 11.83 8.77 12.66
N THR A 202 12.46 7.66 13.08
CA THR A 202 13.42 7.65 14.18
C THR A 202 14.58 8.60 13.88
N PRO A 203 15.09 9.40 14.84
CA PRO A 203 16.23 10.30 14.60
C PRO A 203 17.47 9.60 14.03
N PRO A 204 18.34 10.30 13.29
CA PRO A 204 19.58 9.74 12.79
C PRO A 204 20.45 9.16 13.91
N ARG A 205 20.71 7.86 13.84
CA ARG A 205 21.59 7.11 14.74
C ARG A 205 22.37 6.08 13.91
N PRO A 206 23.51 6.49 13.31
CA PRO A 206 24.37 5.59 12.55
C PRO A 206 24.78 4.37 13.38
N LEU A 207 24.78 3.20 12.74
CA LEU A 207 25.05 1.94 13.42
C LEU A 207 26.51 1.76 13.81
N LEU A 208 26.73 1.38 15.07
CA LEU A 208 27.99 0.79 15.53
C LEU A 208 27.88 -0.72 15.31
N ARG A 209 28.75 -1.27 14.45
CA ARG A 209 28.69 -2.67 14.03
C ARG A 209 29.62 -3.53 14.87
N HIS A 210 29.10 -4.67 15.31
CA HIS A 210 29.85 -5.76 15.94
C HIS A 210 29.81 -7.01 15.05
N GLU A 211 30.50 -8.09 15.47
CA GLU A 211 30.58 -9.36 14.72
C GLU A 211 29.19 -9.93 14.37
N LEU A 212 28.24 -9.79 15.30
CA LEU A 212 26.83 -10.03 15.11
C LEU A 212 26.08 -8.76 15.53
N THR A 213 25.29 -8.19 14.63
CA THR A 213 24.41 -7.06 14.96
C THR A 213 23.02 -7.32 14.40
N LEU A 214 22.02 -7.29 15.27
CA LEU A 214 20.62 -7.21 14.88
C LEU A 214 20.13 -5.79 15.18
N GLN A 215 19.69 -5.08 14.15
CA GLN A 215 19.14 -3.74 14.29
C GLN A 215 17.68 -3.73 13.87
N PHE A 216 16.79 -3.59 14.85
CA PHE A 216 15.36 -3.42 14.61
C PHE A 216 15.07 -2.00 14.12
N ILE A 217 14.38 -1.89 12.99
CA ILE A 217 13.87 -0.63 12.42
C ILE A 217 12.42 -0.46 12.85
N GLY A 218 11.64 -1.53 12.79
CA GLY A 218 10.26 -1.60 13.25
C GLY A 218 9.91 -3.00 13.75
N GLY A 219 8.86 -3.06 14.55
CA GLY A 219 8.37 -4.28 15.21
C GLY A 219 6.90 -4.17 15.58
N SER A 220 6.16 -3.36 14.82
CA SER A 220 4.71 -3.19 14.94
C SER A 220 4.02 -3.70 13.66
N ASP A 221 2.73 -3.42 13.53
CA ASP A 221 1.84 -3.89 12.45
C ASP A 221 1.23 -2.73 11.62
N GLY A 222 0.42 -3.07 10.62
CA GLY A 222 -0.28 -2.12 9.76
C GLY A 222 -1.46 -1.37 10.42
N PHE A 223 -1.87 -1.71 11.64
CA PHE A 223 -2.97 -1.07 12.38
C PHE A 223 -2.49 -0.08 13.45
N ASP A 224 -1.30 -0.25 14.02
CA ASP A 224 -0.75 0.65 15.05
C ASP A 224 -0.33 2.01 14.47
N PRO A 225 -1.05 3.12 14.76
CA PRO A 225 -0.74 4.41 14.18
C PRO A 225 0.63 4.96 14.55
N ALA A 226 1.22 4.54 15.67
CA ALA A 226 2.50 5.07 16.18
C ALA A 226 3.72 4.19 15.85
N GLY A 227 3.49 2.91 15.57
CA GLY A 227 4.53 1.92 15.33
C GLY A 227 5.17 2.03 13.95
N ILE A 228 6.36 1.46 13.79
CA ILE A 228 6.97 1.18 12.48
C ILE A 228 6.73 -0.30 12.19
N THR A 229 6.27 -0.62 10.99
CA THR A 229 5.98 -2.01 10.61
C THR A 229 7.25 -2.87 10.65
N THR A 230 7.07 -4.18 10.81
CA THR A 230 8.17 -5.12 11.01
C THR A 230 9.25 -4.98 9.95
N CYS A 231 10.48 -4.71 10.40
CA CYS A 231 11.65 -4.54 9.55
C CYS A 231 12.91 -4.53 10.43
N PHE A 232 13.91 -5.35 10.11
CA PHE A 232 15.18 -5.32 10.81
C PHE A 232 16.36 -5.75 9.94
N LEU A 233 17.56 -5.34 10.34
CA LEU A 233 18.82 -5.67 9.67
C LEU A 233 19.58 -6.71 10.50
N ALA A 234 20.18 -7.67 9.81
CA ALA A 234 21.19 -8.54 10.37
C ALA A 234 22.54 -8.35 9.67
N PHE A 235 23.56 -8.12 10.48
CA PHE A 235 24.96 -8.13 10.09
C PHE A 235 25.57 -9.39 10.70
N LEU A 236 25.90 -10.36 9.84
CA LEU A 236 26.25 -11.72 10.24
C LEU A 236 27.72 -12.09 9.97
N ASP A 237 28.51 -11.19 9.37
CA ASP A 237 29.89 -11.49 8.97
C ASP A 237 30.91 -10.58 9.69
N PRO A 238 31.79 -11.15 10.56
CA PRO A 238 32.89 -10.42 11.20
C PRO A 238 33.91 -9.83 10.22
N LYS A 239 33.99 -10.36 8.99
CA LYS A 239 35.01 -10.07 7.98
C LYS A 239 34.49 -9.33 6.75
N GLN A 240 33.17 -9.36 6.48
CA GLN A 240 32.57 -8.63 5.36
C GLN A 240 31.71 -7.46 5.83
N GLN A 241 32.30 -6.28 5.79
CA GLN A 241 31.68 -5.03 6.24
C GLN A 241 30.51 -4.53 5.36
N THR A 242 30.12 -5.26 4.30
CA THR A 242 29.26 -4.73 3.23
C THR A 242 28.00 -5.51 2.91
N ARG A 243 27.80 -6.71 3.49
CA ARG A 243 26.62 -7.54 3.20
C ARG A 243 25.65 -7.51 4.36
N VAL A 244 24.51 -6.85 4.13
CA VAL A 244 23.43 -6.75 5.10
C VAL A 244 22.28 -7.63 4.65
N THR A 245 21.71 -8.39 5.58
CA THR A 245 20.45 -9.09 5.37
C THR A 245 19.35 -8.23 5.94
N LEU A 246 18.37 -7.87 5.12
CA LEU A 246 17.15 -7.21 5.53
C LEU A 246 16.08 -8.28 5.79
N PHE A 247 15.36 -8.17 6.89
CA PHE A 247 14.22 -9.02 7.21
C PHE A 247 12.98 -8.15 7.16
N ASP A 248 12.10 -8.47 6.22
CA ASP A 248 10.96 -7.67 5.77
C ASP A 248 11.35 -6.24 5.34
N ALA A 249 10.45 -5.56 4.65
CA ALA A 249 10.69 -4.24 4.08
C ALA A 249 9.56 -3.29 4.45
N ALA A 250 9.68 -2.65 5.62
CA ALA A 250 8.79 -1.57 6.02
C ALA A 250 8.76 -0.42 4.98
N ALA A 251 7.63 0.26 4.90
CA ALA A 251 7.45 1.42 4.03
C ALA A 251 8.52 2.51 4.26
N TYR A 252 8.85 3.24 3.19
CA TYR A 252 9.81 4.35 3.22
C TYR A 252 11.21 3.95 3.70
N LEU A 253 11.60 2.71 3.35
CA LEU A 253 12.82 2.05 3.74
C LEU A 253 14.07 2.92 3.54
N ARG A 254 14.20 3.66 2.43
CA ARG A 254 15.42 4.44 2.16
C ARG A 254 15.69 5.50 3.22
N GLN A 255 14.66 6.19 3.69
CA GLN A 255 14.81 7.18 4.76
C GLN A 255 15.18 6.52 6.08
N ARG A 256 14.54 5.37 6.37
CA ARG A 256 14.81 4.58 7.58
C ARG A 256 16.25 4.06 7.60
N LEU A 257 16.73 3.49 6.49
CA LEU A 257 18.12 3.05 6.33
C LEU A 257 19.10 4.23 6.39
N GLY A 258 18.77 5.36 5.77
CA GLY A 258 19.59 6.57 5.79
C GLY A 258 19.85 7.07 7.22
N ASN A 259 18.85 7.04 8.09
CA ASN A 259 19.00 7.40 9.50
C ASN A 259 19.87 6.41 10.29
N LEU A 260 20.02 5.18 9.80
CA LEU A 260 20.96 4.19 10.34
C LEU A 260 22.35 4.25 9.68
N GLY A 261 22.58 5.16 8.74
CA GLY A 261 23.82 5.23 7.97
C GLY A 261 24.02 4.03 7.04
N VAL A 262 22.93 3.38 6.62
CA VAL A 262 22.94 2.25 5.69
C VAL A 262 22.41 2.72 4.34
N ALA A 263 23.16 2.49 3.28
CA ALA A 263 22.70 2.75 1.92
C ALA A 263 21.98 1.50 1.37
N PRO A 264 20.91 1.65 0.55
CA PRO A 264 20.18 0.52 -0.01
C PRO A 264 21.08 -0.51 -0.72
N HIS A 265 22.14 -0.07 -1.42
CA HIS A 265 23.08 -0.95 -2.13
C HIS A 265 23.94 -1.85 -1.22
N GLN A 266 23.88 -1.67 0.10
CA GLN A 266 24.52 -2.55 1.08
C GLN A 266 23.64 -3.76 1.45
N ILE A 267 22.35 -3.73 1.09
CA ILE A 267 21.41 -4.83 1.34
C ILE A 267 21.62 -5.91 0.28
N SER A 268 22.39 -6.95 0.57
CA SER A 268 22.60 -8.02 -0.43
C SER A 268 21.47 -9.05 -0.44
N GLU A 269 20.71 -9.14 0.65
CA GLU A 269 19.74 -10.20 0.89
C GLU A 269 18.50 -9.63 1.58
N LEU A 270 17.33 -10.08 1.16
CA LEU A 270 16.04 -9.82 1.79
C LEU A 270 15.41 -11.15 2.15
N VAL A 271 15.08 -11.34 3.43
CA VAL A 271 14.19 -12.39 3.89
C VAL A 271 12.80 -11.77 3.99
N LEU A 272 11.86 -12.23 3.17
CA LEU A 272 10.46 -11.81 3.22
C LEU A 272 9.65 -12.91 3.90
N SER A 273 8.98 -12.54 4.99
CA SER A 273 8.21 -13.48 5.80
C SER A 273 6.91 -13.92 5.11
N HIS A 274 6.13 -12.96 4.60
CA HIS A 274 4.87 -13.19 3.90
C HIS A 274 4.45 -11.94 3.09
N LEU A 275 3.28 -11.99 2.43
CA LEU A 275 2.85 -11.01 1.43
C LEU A 275 1.87 -9.95 1.94
N HIS A 276 1.81 -9.68 3.23
CA HIS A 276 1.06 -8.51 3.73
C HIS A 276 1.84 -7.21 3.51
N GLU A 277 1.10 -6.13 3.24
CA GLU A 277 1.62 -4.81 2.91
C GLU A 277 2.65 -4.31 3.93
N ASP A 278 2.43 -4.53 5.22
CA ASP A 278 3.29 -4.05 6.31
C ASP A 278 4.67 -4.73 6.35
N HIS A 279 4.84 -5.87 5.66
CA HIS A 279 6.10 -6.59 5.51
C HIS A 279 6.80 -6.35 4.16
N LEU A 280 6.13 -5.79 3.15
CA LEU A 280 6.69 -5.64 1.79
C LEU A 280 6.58 -4.23 1.18
N ALA A 281 5.93 -3.28 1.85
CA ALA A 281 5.71 -1.93 1.30
C ALA A 281 6.98 -1.19 0.86
N GLY A 282 8.13 -1.48 1.47
CA GLY A 282 9.44 -0.94 1.11
C GLY A 282 10.16 -1.68 -0.02
N LEU A 283 9.63 -2.82 -0.47
CA LEU A 283 10.24 -3.65 -1.50
C LEU A 283 10.39 -2.94 -2.85
N PRO A 284 9.37 -2.22 -3.38
CA PRO A 284 9.54 -1.48 -4.63
C PRO A 284 10.62 -0.40 -4.54
N GLU A 285 10.76 0.25 -3.38
CA GLU A 285 11.82 1.23 -3.14
C GLU A 285 13.20 0.57 -3.20
N LEU A 286 13.36 -0.58 -2.53
CA LEU A 286 14.61 -1.34 -2.54
C LEU A 286 14.99 -1.80 -3.95
N LEU A 287 14.05 -2.40 -4.68
CA LEU A 287 14.33 -3.02 -5.99
C LEU A 287 14.48 -2.00 -7.11
N LEU A 288 13.64 -0.96 -7.14
CA LEU A 288 13.59 -0.04 -8.28
C LEU A 288 14.52 1.17 -8.11
N LEU A 289 14.95 1.48 -6.87
CA LEU A 289 15.88 2.59 -6.59
C LEU A 289 17.23 2.13 -6.03
N GLY A 290 17.38 0.87 -5.64
CA GLY A 290 18.60 0.36 -5.00
C GLY A 290 19.82 0.27 -5.93
N ASN A 291 19.64 0.30 -7.26
CA ASN A 291 20.71 0.17 -8.26
C ASN A 291 21.64 -1.05 -8.06
N HIS A 292 21.12 -2.15 -7.52
CA HIS A 292 21.87 -3.40 -7.30
C HIS A 292 20.91 -4.59 -7.29
N ARG A 293 21.48 -5.80 -7.28
CA ARG A 293 20.71 -7.05 -7.15
C ARG A 293 20.60 -7.44 -5.68
N VAL A 294 19.39 -7.79 -5.26
CA VAL A 294 19.10 -8.34 -3.93
C VAL A 294 18.69 -9.80 -4.10
N ARG A 295 19.24 -10.70 -3.29
CA ARG A 295 18.74 -12.07 -3.19
C ARG A 295 17.50 -12.07 -2.30
N VAL A 296 16.34 -12.44 -2.86
CA VAL A 296 15.11 -12.61 -2.07
C VAL A 296 15.02 -14.05 -1.60
N LEU A 297 14.81 -14.21 -0.30
CA LEU A 297 14.59 -15.47 0.39
C LEU A 297 13.16 -15.41 0.96
N THR A 298 12.35 -16.42 0.69
CA THR A 298 10.99 -16.56 1.23
C THR A 298 10.88 -17.89 1.95
N SER A 299 9.90 -18.04 2.85
CA SER A 299 9.52 -19.39 3.29
C SER A 299 8.92 -20.15 2.11
N THR A 300 9.33 -21.41 1.94
CA THR A 300 8.73 -22.38 1.02
C THR A 300 7.65 -23.19 1.72
#